data_AF-A0A2T3G6F8-F1
#
_entry.id   AF-A0A2T3G6F8-F1
#
_cell.length_a   1.000
_cell.length_b   1.000
_cell.length_c   1.000
_cell.angle_alpha   90.00
_cell.angle_beta   90.00
_cell.angle_gamma   90.00
#
_symmetry.space_group_name_H-M   'P 1'
#
loop_
_entity.id
_entity.type
_entity.pdbx_description
1 polymer ?
#
loop_
_entity_poly.entity_id
_entity_poly.type
_entity_poly.pdbx_seq_one_letter_code
_entity_poly.pdbx_strand_id
1 'polypeptide(L)'
;MPQATKSKDGCINQLKIAENHLSGNYQEKRESYDKEEQLMIYLSKGHSPNDKYESYDEILMPIGALLNNTLNYQEKNEVIKEYGLDDEEFKERMRDMCNLGEALELEARQEESKRKDVEHVRNIIDEFHCSLEKAMDILKLTEKERQEIMPYFQA
;
A
#
# COMPACT_ATOMS: atom_id res chain seq x y z
N MET A 1 -5.64 21.69 29.88
CA MET A 1 -4.30 21.53 29.26
C MET A 1 -4.54 21.30 27.78
N PRO A 2 -3.86 22.00 26.85
CA PRO A 2 -3.99 21.67 25.44
C PRO A 2 -3.40 20.28 25.23
N GLN A 3 -4.20 19.34 24.71
CA GLN A 3 -3.66 18.08 24.19
C GLN A 3 -2.77 18.44 23.01
N ALA A 4 -1.46 18.24 23.15
CA ALA A 4 -0.55 18.32 22.03
C ALA A 4 -0.97 17.25 21.02
N THR A 5 -1.42 17.66 19.84
CA THR A 5 -1.56 16.76 18.69
C THR A 5 -0.15 16.30 18.34
N LYS A 6 0.27 15.13 18.86
CA LYS A 6 1.57 14.56 18.51
C LYS A 6 1.50 14.10 17.06
N SER A 7 1.89 14.97 16.14
CA SER A 7 2.37 14.53 14.83
C SER A 7 3.57 13.62 15.10
N LYS A 8 3.46 12.35 14.73
CA LYS A 8 4.55 11.35 14.85
C LYS A 8 5.29 11.17 13.53
N ASP A 9 4.98 11.99 12.53
CA ASP A 9 5.56 11.92 11.21
C ASP A 9 7.08 12.05 11.27
N GLY A 10 7.80 11.13 10.63
CA GLY A 10 9.27 11.12 10.62
C GLY A 10 9.90 10.72 11.95
N CYS A 11 9.16 10.08 12.86
CA CYS A 11 9.70 9.66 14.16
C CYS A 11 10.08 8.17 14.16
N ILE A 12 11.12 7.83 14.93
CA ILE A 12 11.47 6.45 15.30
C ILE A 12 11.35 6.34 16.81
N ASN A 13 10.49 5.44 17.30
CA ASN A 13 10.32 5.19 18.73
C ASN A 13 10.90 3.83 19.11
N GLN A 14 11.69 3.82 20.17
CA GLN A 14 12.14 2.60 20.84
C GLN A 14 11.18 2.25 21.98
N LEU A 15 10.61 1.04 21.94
CA LEU A 15 9.76 0.50 22.99
C LEU A 15 10.51 -0.64 23.69
N LYS A 16 10.67 -0.52 25.00
CA LYS A 16 11.30 -1.54 25.85
C LYS A 16 10.26 -2.08 26.81
N ILE A 17 10.11 -3.40 26.85
CA ILE A 17 9.28 -4.08 27.83
C ILE A 17 10.13 -4.32 29.07
N ALA A 18 9.56 -4.07 30.25
CA ALA A 18 10.20 -4.34 31.54
C ALA A 18 9.29 -5.26 32.36
N GLU A 19 9.76 -6.46 32.67
CA GLU A 19 9.00 -7.43 33.47
C GLU A 19 9.23 -7.20 34.98
N ASN A 20 8.15 -7.23 35.78
CA ASN A 20 8.21 -7.12 37.25
C ASN A 20 7.48 -8.30 37.91
N HIS A 21 8.16 -9.05 38.77
CA HIS A 21 7.54 -10.12 39.56
C HIS A 21 6.84 -9.56 40.80
N LEU A 22 5.51 -9.71 40.87
CA LEU A 22 4.69 -9.25 42.00
C LEU A 22 4.52 -10.29 43.11
N SER A 23 4.82 -11.56 42.84
CA SER A 23 4.74 -12.67 43.79
C SER A 23 5.65 -13.82 43.36
N GLY A 24 6.22 -14.55 44.33
CA GLY A 24 7.17 -15.65 44.11
C GLY A 24 8.63 -15.20 44.22
N ASN A 25 9.54 -16.19 44.37
CA ASN A 25 10.96 -15.96 44.67
C ASN A 25 11.86 -16.28 43.46
N TYR A 26 11.26 -16.40 42.28
CA TYR A 26 11.98 -16.75 41.06
C TYR A 26 12.91 -15.59 40.69
N GLN A 27 14.21 -15.85 40.66
CA GLN A 27 15.24 -14.89 40.31
C GLN A 27 15.93 -15.35 39.03
N GLU A 28 15.48 -14.81 37.91
CA GLU A 28 16.19 -14.96 36.65
C GLU A 28 17.08 -13.73 36.41
N LYS A 29 18.18 -13.88 35.67
CA LYS A 29 19.02 -12.75 35.30
C LYS A 29 18.25 -11.88 34.30
N ARG A 30 18.25 -10.57 34.49
CA ARG A 30 17.56 -9.60 33.62
C ARG A 30 17.88 -9.78 32.13
N GLU A 31 19.13 -10.10 31.84
CA GLU A 31 19.64 -10.43 30.51
C GLU A 31 18.92 -11.61 29.83
N SER A 32 18.22 -12.46 30.59
CA SER A 32 17.50 -13.62 30.06
C SER A 32 16.08 -13.31 29.58
N TYR A 33 15.37 -12.33 30.18
CA TYR A 33 13.95 -12.02 29.90
C TYR A 33 13.67 -10.61 29.38
N ASP A 34 14.48 -9.59 29.71
CA ASP A 34 14.38 -8.23 29.13
C ASP A 34 15.04 -8.20 27.73
N LYS A 35 14.56 -9.04 26.80
CA LYS A 35 15.08 -9.13 25.43
C LYS A 35 14.13 -8.54 24.37
N GLU A 36 12.92 -8.18 24.75
CA GLU A 36 11.93 -7.64 23.83
C GLU A 36 12.06 -6.13 23.69
N GLU A 37 12.74 -5.71 22.62
CA GLU A 37 12.83 -4.33 22.16
C GLU A 37 12.17 -4.20 20.79
N GLN A 38 11.32 -3.19 20.61
CA GLN A 38 10.63 -2.92 19.35
C GLN A 38 10.96 -1.51 18.86
N LEU A 39 11.29 -1.39 17.58
CA LEU A 39 11.43 -0.10 16.90
C LEU A 39 10.18 0.18 16.07
N MET A 40 9.50 1.28 16.38
CA MET A 40 8.32 1.75 15.68
C MET A 40 8.70 2.94 14.80
N ILE A 41 8.67 2.76 13.48
CA ILE A 41 9.00 3.80 12.49
C ILE A 41 7.69 4.40 11.95
N TYR A 42 7.58 5.72 12.04
CA TYR A 42 6.41 6.47 11.58
C TYR A 42 6.77 7.27 10.33
N LEU A 43 6.43 6.72 9.17
CA LEU A 43 6.64 7.38 7.88
C LEU A 43 5.50 8.38 7.62
N SER A 44 5.84 9.59 7.18
CA SER A 44 4.83 10.54 6.73
C SER A 44 4.41 10.20 5.29
N LYS A 45 3.09 10.10 5.06
CA LYS A 45 2.54 9.88 3.71
C LYS A 45 2.85 11.02 2.73
N GLY A 46 3.16 12.21 3.24
CA GLY A 46 3.36 13.42 2.44
C GLY A 46 4.79 13.94 2.42
N HIS A 47 5.76 13.20 2.98
CA HIS A 47 7.15 13.65 2.95
C HIS A 47 7.67 13.64 1.52
N SER A 48 8.21 14.78 1.09
CA SER A 48 8.81 14.93 -0.22
C SER A 48 10.09 14.10 -0.30
N PRO A 49 10.32 13.35 -1.39
CA PRO A 49 11.60 12.66 -1.62
C PRO A 49 12.80 13.60 -1.77
N ASN A 50 12.55 14.90 -1.98
CA ASN A 50 13.59 15.92 -2.14
C ASN A 50 13.95 16.64 -0.83
N ASP A 51 13.15 16.43 0.22
CA ASP A 51 13.38 17.04 1.53
C ASP A 51 14.07 15.99 2.41
N LYS A 52 15.05 16.42 3.20
CA LYS A 52 15.71 15.52 4.17
C LYS A 52 15.00 15.56 5.51
N TYR A 53 15.03 14.46 6.23
CA TYR A 53 14.61 14.45 7.63
C TYR A 53 15.64 15.15 8.51
N GLU A 54 15.18 15.85 9.55
CA GLU A 54 16.07 16.51 10.52
C GLU A 54 16.91 15.49 11.31
N SER A 55 16.41 14.26 11.46
CA SER A 55 17.06 13.18 12.20
C SER A 55 16.80 11.84 11.55
N TYR A 56 17.78 10.93 11.57
CA TYR A 56 17.67 9.56 11.04
C TYR A 56 17.27 9.51 9.55
N ASP A 57 17.68 10.52 8.79
CA ASP A 57 17.47 10.63 7.34
C ASP A 57 17.94 9.38 6.60
N GLU A 58 19.09 8.84 7.02
CA GLU A 58 19.71 7.63 6.49
C GLU A 58 18.86 6.36 6.61
N ILE A 59 17.84 6.37 7.49
CA ILE A 59 16.88 5.27 7.67
C ILE A 59 15.52 5.68 7.08
N LEU A 60 15.04 6.88 7.41
CA LEU A 60 13.70 7.33 7.08
C LEU A 60 13.52 7.59 5.59
N MET A 61 14.51 8.13 4.88
CA MET A 61 14.40 8.39 3.45
C MET A 61 14.34 7.11 2.61
N PRO A 62 15.26 6.13 2.77
CA PRO A 62 15.16 4.88 2.02
C PRO A 62 13.86 4.13 2.29
N ILE A 63 13.49 3.95 3.56
CA ILE A 63 12.26 3.23 3.93
C ILE A 63 11.03 4.00 3.43
N GLY A 64 11.02 5.32 3.60
CA GLY A 64 9.98 6.20 3.13
C GLY A 64 9.76 6.07 1.63
N ALA A 65 10.81 6.17 0.82
CA ALA A 65 10.71 6.06 -0.63
C ALA A 65 10.27 4.65 -1.08
N LEU A 66 10.84 3.59 -0.49
CA LEU A 66 10.52 2.21 -0.85
C LEU A 66 9.05 1.88 -0.60
N LEU A 67 8.52 2.28 0.56
CA LEU A 67 7.14 2.00 0.95
C LEU A 67 6.13 3.02 0.44
N ASN A 68 6.58 4.10 -0.20
CA ASN A 68 5.71 5.09 -0.82
C ASN A 68 5.03 4.49 -2.06
N ASN A 69 3.70 4.54 -2.11
CA ASN A 69 2.90 4.05 -3.23
C ASN A 69 2.66 5.08 -4.33
N THR A 70 3.03 6.35 -4.13
CA THR A 70 2.93 7.41 -5.14
C THR A 70 4.19 7.53 -5.98
N LEU A 71 5.33 7.07 -5.48
CA LEU A 71 6.60 7.11 -6.23
C LEU A 71 6.70 5.94 -7.20
N ASN A 72 7.12 6.24 -8.41
CA ASN A 72 7.44 5.22 -9.40
C ASN A 72 8.85 4.65 -9.21
N TYR A 73 9.18 3.60 -9.97
CA TYR A 73 10.48 2.94 -9.91
C TYR A 73 11.67 3.91 -10.07
N GLN A 74 11.59 4.87 -11.00
CA GLN A 74 12.70 5.80 -11.27
C GLN A 74 12.92 6.74 -10.09
N GLU A 75 11.83 7.30 -9.54
CA GLU A 75 11.89 8.19 -8.37
C GLU A 75 12.45 7.45 -7.15
N LYS A 76 12.00 6.22 -6.90
CA LYS A 76 12.55 5.39 -5.81
C LYS A 76 14.03 5.11 -6.01
N ASN A 77 14.43 4.78 -7.24
CA ASN A 77 15.82 4.47 -7.58
C ASN A 77 16.77 5.65 -7.34
N GLU A 78 16.35 6.87 -7.67
CA GLU A 78 17.16 8.06 -7.41
C GLU A 78 17.37 8.29 -5.90
N VAL A 79 16.32 8.10 -5.08
CA VAL A 79 16.44 8.25 -3.63
C VAL A 79 17.40 7.20 -3.06
N ILE A 80 17.14 5.91 -3.28
CA ILE A 80 17.93 4.83 -2.63
C ILE A 80 19.42 4.87 -3.04
N LYS A 81 19.72 5.35 -4.25
CA LYS A 81 21.09 5.49 -4.75
C LYS A 81 21.87 6.54 -3.95
N GLU A 82 21.23 7.63 -3.53
CA GLU A 82 21.86 8.64 -2.67
C GLU A 82 22.32 8.04 -1.33
N TYR A 83 21.59 7.04 -0.82
CA TYR A 83 21.88 6.37 0.45
C TYR A 83 22.72 5.10 0.31
N GLY A 84 23.34 4.87 -0.86
CA GLY A 84 24.26 3.74 -1.07
C GLY A 84 23.58 2.38 -1.22
N LEU A 85 22.29 2.35 -1.54
CA LEU A 85 21.54 1.13 -1.86
C LEU A 85 21.46 0.95 -3.38
N ASP A 86 22.60 0.97 -4.06
CA ASP A 86 22.71 0.90 -5.52
C ASP A 86 23.05 -0.50 -6.06
N ASP A 87 22.83 -1.52 -5.25
CA ASP A 87 23.00 -2.92 -5.62
C ASP A 87 22.04 -3.34 -6.77
N GLU A 88 22.56 -4.09 -7.74
CA GLU A 88 21.79 -4.46 -8.94
C GLU A 88 20.66 -5.47 -8.64
N GLU A 89 20.87 -6.43 -7.74
CA GLU A 89 19.82 -7.36 -7.31
C GLU A 89 18.71 -6.60 -6.58
N PHE A 90 19.08 -5.63 -5.75
CA PHE A 90 18.12 -4.77 -5.07
C PHE A 90 17.26 -3.94 -6.05
N LYS A 91 17.88 -3.34 -7.08
CA LYS A 91 17.19 -2.58 -8.12
C LYS A 91 16.19 -3.44 -8.90
N GLU A 92 16.59 -4.65 -9.26
CA GLU A 92 15.71 -5.60 -9.96
C GLU A 92 14.48 -5.93 -9.10
N ARG A 93 14.69 -6.28 -7.82
CA ARG A 93 13.59 -6.56 -6.90
C ARG A 93 12.67 -5.36 -6.67
N MET A 94 13.22 -4.15 -6.58
CA MET A 94 12.43 -2.93 -6.49
C MET A 94 11.60 -2.69 -7.75
N ARG A 95 12.15 -2.97 -8.93
CA ARG A 95 11.42 -2.89 -10.21
C ARG A 95 10.24 -3.86 -10.22
N ASP A 96 10.47 -5.11 -9.84
CA ASP A 96 9.42 -6.13 -9.79
C ASP A 96 8.30 -5.74 -8.82
N MET A 97 8.65 -5.21 -7.65
CA MET A 97 7.68 -4.70 -6.68
C MET A 97 6.83 -3.55 -7.27
N CYS A 98 7.45 -2.59 -7.96
CA CYS A 98 6.72 -1.49 -8.58
C CYS A 98 5.80 -1.97 -9.71
N ASN A 99 6.31 -2.82 -10.60
CA ASN A 99 5.53 -3.41 -11.70
C ASN A 99 4.33 -4.20 -11.18
N LEU A 100 4.51 -4.98 -10.11
CA LEU A 100 3.42 -5.71 -9.47
C LEU A 100 2.37 -4.77 -8.89
N GLY A 101 2.80 -3.69 -8.22
CA GLY A 101 1.89 -2.67 -7.70
C GLY A 101 1.05 -2.01 -8.80
N GLU A 102 1.68 -1.62 -9.92
CA GLU A 102 1.00 -1.03 -11.08
C GLU A 102 0.00 -2.00 -11.72
N ALA A 103 0.38 -3.28 -11.86
CA ALA A 103 -0.49 -4.31 -12.41
C ALA A 103 -1.73 -4.53 -11.53
N LEU A 104 -1.55 -4.59 -10.21
CA LEU A 104 -2.66 -4.73 -9.25
C LEU A 104 -3.61 -3.53 -9.28
N GLU A 105 -3.06 -2.31 -9.38
CA GLU A 105 -3.89 -1.12 -9.48
C GLU A 105 -4.69 -1.09 -10.79
N LEU A 106 -4.06 -1.49 -11.91
CA LEU A 106 -4.73 -1.59 -13.19
C LEU A 106 -5.86 -2.64 -13.15
N GLU A 107 -5.60 -3.81 -12.58
CA GLU A 107 -6.60 -4.88 -12.43
C GLU A 107 -7.77 -4.41 -11.57
N ALA A 108 -7.52 -3.74 -10.45
CA ALA A 108 -8.55 -3.18 -9.58
C ALA A 108 -9.44 -2.16 -10.32
N ARG A 109 -8.85 -1.27 -11.13
CA ARG A 109 -9.60 -0.30 -11.95
C ARG A 109 -10.45 -0.99 -13.03
N GLN A 110 -9.90 -2.01 -13.68
CA GLN A 110 -10.64 -2.80 -14.67
C GLN A 110 -11.81 -3.54 -14.03
N GLU A 111 -11.60 -4.14 -12.87
CA GLU A 111 -12.65 -4.83 -12.11
C GLU A 111 -13.75 -3.87 -11.65
N GLU A 112 -13.40 -2.66 -11.20
CA GLU A 112 -14.39 -1.62 -10.89
C GLU A 112 -15.20 -1.20 -12.14
N SER A 113 -14.55 -1.04 -13.28
CA SER A 113 -15.23 -0.73 -14.55
C SER A 113 -16.21 -1.81 -14.94
N LYS A 114 -15.79 -3.09 -14.91
CA LYS A 114 -16.65 -4.25 -15.20
C LYS A 114 -17.89 -4.27 -14.31
N ARG A 115 -17.73 -4.00 -13.01
CA ARG A 115 -18.86 -3.94 -12.07
C ARG A 115 -19.86 -2.84 -12.44
N LYS A 116 -19.36 -1.66 -12.81
CA LYS A 116 -20.21 -0.54 -13.28
C LYS A 116 -20.95 -0.92 -14.56
N ASP A 117 -20.28 -1.56 -15.52
CA ASP A 117 -20.92 -2.00 -16.76
C ASP A 117 -22.01 -3.04 -16.51
N VAL A 118 -21.76 -4.01 -15.63
CA VAL A 118 -22.78 -4.98 -15.20
C VAL A 118 -23.99 -4.28 -14.56
N GLU A 119 -23.75 -3.30 -13.68
CA GLU A 119 -24.82 -2.53 -13.03
C GLU A 119 -25.63 -1.73 -14.04
N HIS A 120 -24.97 -0.99 -14.93
CA HIS A 120 -25.64 -0.21 -15.98
C HIS A 120 -26.45 -1.08 -16.93
N VAL A 121 -25.92 -2.24 -17.34
CA VAL A 121 -26.65 -3.18 -18.19
C VAL A 121 -27.90 -3.70 -17.48
N ARG A 122 -27.81 -4.08 -16.19
CA ARG A 122 -28.99 -4.51 -15.41
C ARG A 122 -30.06 -3.42 -15.35
N ASN A 123 -29.67 -2.19 -15.02
CA ASN A 123 -30.59 -1.07 -14.93
C ASN A 123 -31.30 -0.81 -16.27
N ILE A 124 -30.60 -0.89 -17.40
CA ILE A 124 -31.21 -0.69 -18.72
C ILE A 124 -32.20 -1.82 -19.05
N ILE A 125 -31.86 -3.08 -18.74
CA ILE A 125 -32.76 -4.21 -18.95
C ILE A 125 -34.03 -4.04 -18.11
N ASP A 126 -33.89 -3.65 -16.85
CA ASP A 126 -34.99 -3.51 -15.90
C ASP A 126 -35.91 -2.32 -16.25
N GLU A 127 -35.35 -1.16 -16.59
CA GLU A 127 -36.12 0.05 -16.91
C GLU A 127 -36.75 0.03 -18.31
N PHE A 128 -36.01 -0.46 -19.31
CA PHE A 128 -36.45 -0.43 -20.71
C PHE A 128 -37.02 -1.77 -21.19
N HIS A 129 -37.05 -2.80 -20.33
CA HIS A 129 -37.54 -4.15 -20.64
C HIS A 129 -36.98 -4.71 -21.96
N CYS A 130 -35.68 -4.52 -22.18
CA CYS A 130 -35.00 -4.91 -23.41
C CYS A 130 -34.13 -6.16 -23.23
N SER A 131 -33.62 -6.71 -24.33
CA SER A 131 -32.69 -7.84 -24.27
C SER A 131 -31.30 -7.39 -23.82
N LEU A 132 -30.53 -8.34 -23.27
CA LEU A 132 -29.14 -8.14 -22.87
C LEU A 132 -28.29 -7.55 -24.01
N GLU A 133 -28.38 -8.11 -25.21
CA GLU A 133 -27.65 -7.60 -26.38
C GLU A 133 -28.01 -6.15 -26.69
N LYS A 134 -29.28 -5.79 -26.59
CA LYS A 134 -29.75 -4.43 -26.87
C LYS A 134 -29.31 -3.44 -25.79
N ALA A 135 -29.25 -3.86 -24.52
CA ALA A 135 -28.70 -3.05 -23.44
C ALA A 135 -27.20 -2.78 -23.64
N MET A 136 -26.43 -3.80 -24.02
CA MET A 136 -25.00 -3.67 -24.34
C MET A 136 -24.76 -2.76 -25.57
N ASP A 137 -25.63 -2.84 -26.59
CA ASP A 137 -25.58 -1.96 -27.76
C ASP A 137 -25.88 -0.50 -27.42
N ILE A 138 -26.84 -0.24 -26.52
CA ILE A 138 -27.16 1.11 -26.03
C ILE A 138 -25.95 1.72 -25.33
N LEU A 139 -25.25 0.94 -24.49
CA LEU A 139 -24.01 1.36 -23.83
C LEU A 139 -22.80 1.39 -24.76
N LYS A 140 -22.93 0.89 -25.99
CA LYS A 140 -21.84 0.79 -26.98
C LYS A 140 -20.63 0.03 -26.46
N LEU A 141 -20.87 -1.03 -25.68
CA LEU A 141 -19.79 -1.87 -25.15
C LEU A 141 -19.02 -2.54 -26.28
N THR A 142 -17.70 -2.55 -26.16
CA THR A 142 -16.77 -3.26 -27.04
C THR A 142 -16.92 -4.78 -26.89
N GLU A 143 -16.44 -5.52 -27.88
CA GLU A 143 -16.49 -6.99 -27.84
C GLU A 143 -15.77 -7.57 -26.61
N LYS A 144 -14.67 -6.95 -26.20
CA LYS A 144 -13.93 -7.34 -24.99
C LYS A 144 -14.78 -7.13 -23.73
N GLU A 145 -15.37 -5.95 -23.55
CA GLU A 145 -16.22 -5.64 -22.39
C GLU A 145 -17.43 -6.58 -22.33
N ARG A 146 -18.05 -6.88 -23.48
CA ARG A 146 -19.15 -7.86 -23.57
C ARG A 146 -18.72 -9.24 -23.07
N GLN A 147 -17.59 -9.76 -23.54
CA GLN A 147 -17.07 -11.06 -23.10
C GLN A 147 -16.76 -11.09 -21.60
N GLU A 148 -16.25 -9.99 -21.05
CA GLU A 148 -15.91 -9.88 -19.64
C GLU A 148 -17.15 -9.83 -18.72
N ILE A 149 -18.24 -9.17 -19.16
CA ILE A 149 -19.45 -9.04 -18.36
C ILE A 149 -20.49 -10.15 -18.59
N MET A 150 -20.44 -10.84 -19.73
CA MET A 150 -21.43 -11.87 -20.11
C MET A 150 -21.61 -13.00 -19.08
N PRO A 151 -20.57 -13.49 -18.38
CA PRO A 151 -20.74 -14.48 -17.30
C PRO A 151 -21.65 -14.01 -16.16
N TYR A 152 -21.78 -12.71 -15.91
CA TYR A 152 -22.63 -12.16 -14.85
C TYR A 152 -24.14 -12.20 -15.17
N PHE A 153 -24.50 -12.59 -16.40
CA PHE A 153 -25.87 -12.65 -16.91
C PHE A 153 -26.28 -14.04 -17.40
N GLN A 154 -25.37 -15.02 -17.34
CA GLN A 154 -25.67 -16.42 -17.63
C GLN A 154 -26.12 -17.09 -16.34
N ALA A 155 -27.45 -17.18 -16.15
CA ALA A 155 -28.11 -17.98 -15.12
C ALA A 155 -28.79 -19.19 -15.76
#